data_AF-A0A7S1B6A3-F1
#
_entry.id   AF-A0A7S1B6A3-F1
#
_cell.length_a   1.000
_cell.length_b   1.000
_cell.length_c   1.000
_cell.angle_alpha   90.00
_cell.angle_beta   90.00
_cell.angle_gamma   90.00
#
_symmetry.space_group_name_H-M   'P 1'
#
loop_
_entity.id
_entity.type
_entity.pdbx_description
1 polymer ?
#
loop_
_entity_poly.entity_id
_entity_poly.type
_entity_poly.pdbx_seq_one_letter_code
_entity_poly.pdbx_strand_id
1 'polypeptide(L)'
;MPTSTMFPTSSASASVVFLTSCIFFPLPIVFGFSIPPPSLVSSRSHVSSRLYSDSEWAKELEKAGGFTEDLTRGSFEREMKMKGLFDRSSDPNDPAVRKRSANAALLSWLEEEGEVYLSELSDWATAPHPLAVSTETVDETTNESTGRGLLARRRVNEGDELLTIPMRMCMTIGAARRVFGGEIVPEGMNEYLAIALLMIRENFVLKNTKSEWAAYMGVLPAVKEVNPTFTWTDEDLTFLEGSPVVAATKSMQAKLRREYDTLLGDQNTGLIHRYPNMFPEEHYTFDNWIWAFTMLFSRAIRLRNLKEGEALAMVPYADLINHSPFSGAYVDGRESGSWLFKDGQEEVILYADRGYRKMEQVYISYGPKSNADLLLLYGFALERNPFNSVDVTVSIATTLNDLLLVEKREYLKKVGREQTVDFPCYADRYPTEMLEYLRLMQMTPEDTRGKPLAAFDYTRTISAANEQAVLASIIEAVRNQLSLYPTTEEQDAALIQDKSLFQCFNYNQRMAVRHRRNEKRLLKRTVAALEKQLKNRGLDVNDLERAGGNTAGKVLEGDERRFGIKQRTALEERLEAMGLPIDLK
;
A
#
# COMPACT_ATOMS: atom_id res chain seq x y z
N MET A 1 -14.38 -30.50 44.14
CA MET A 1 -15.12 -31.69 43.67
C MET A 1 -15.59 -31.43 42.25
N PRO A 2 -15.70 -32.43 41.37
CA PRO A 2 -15.23 -33.82 41.50
C PRO A 2 -13.76 -33.93 41.00
N THR A 3 -12.90 -34.97 41.13
CA THR A 3 -12.97 -36.45 41.29
C THR A 3 -13.43 -37.22 40.04
N SER A 4 -12.76 -38.27 39.54
CA SER A 4 -11.47 -38.91 39.90
C SER A 4 -11.07 -39.95 38.82
N THR A 5 -9.79 -40.38 38.80
CA THR A 5 -9.29 -41.72 38.35
C THR A 5 -9.52 -42.22 36.90
N MET A 6 -8.67 -43.04 36.24
CA MET A 6 -7.22 -43.34 36.29
C MET A 6 -6.88 -44.38 35.20
N PHE A 7 -5.84 -44.14 34.37
CA PHE A 7 -4.94 -45.14 33.69
C PHE A 7 -5.51 -46.24 32.74
N PRO A 8 -4.66 -46.98 31.99
CA PRO A 8 -3.19 -46.87 31.75
C PRO A 8 -2.91 -46.33 30.31
N THR A 9 -1.83 -46.53 29.52
CA THR A 9 -0.66 -47.45 29.45
C THR A 9 0.64 -46.75 28.92
N SER A 10 1.70 -47.54 28.75
CA SER A 10 3.03 -47.32 28.12
C SER A 10 3.00 -47.04 26.59
N SER A 11 4.08 -46.58 25.93
CA SER A 11 5.52 -46.75 26.24
C SER A 11 6.48 -45.65 25.73
N ALA A 12 7.67 -45.58 26.36
CA ALA A 12 9.03 -45.16 25.92
C ALA A 12 9.25 -44.48 24.53
N SER A 13 10.21 -43.57 24.31
CA SER A 13 11.46 -43.19 25.02
C SER A 13 12.08 -41.94 24.35
N ALA A 14 13.08 -41.21 24.89
CA ALA A 14 13.58 -40.94 26.25
C ALA A 14 14.79 -39.95 26.17
N SER A 15 15.07 -39.16 27.22
CA SER A 15 16.23 -38.25 27.30
C SER A 15 16.87 -38.27 28.70
N VAL A 16 18.21 -38.18 28.77
CA VAL A 16 19.00 -38.32 30.01
C VAL A 16 19.60 -36.98 30.44
N VAL A 17 19.50 -36.66 31.73
CA VAL A 17 20.16 -35.52 32.37
C VAL A 17 21.59 -35.89 32.77
N PHE A 18 22.55 -35.00 32.55
CA PHE A 18 23.83 -35.00 33.27
C PHE A 18 24.21 -33.59 33.73
N LEU A 19 24.85 -33.49 34.89
CA LEU A 19 25.11 -32.21 35.56
C LEU A 19 26.36 -31.50 35.01
N THR A 20 26.33 -30.17 35.09
CA THR A 20 27.49 -29.30 34.93
C THR A 20 28.55 -29.57 36.01
N SER A 21 29.82 -29.41 35.63
CA SER A 21 30.97 -29.48 36.55
C SER A 21 31.83 -28.23 36.40
N CYS A 22 32.18 -27.58 37.51
CA CYS A 22 32.93 -26.33 37.52
C CYS A 22 34.45 -26.57 37.41
N ILE A 23 35.15 -25.76 36.60
CA ILE A 23 36.61 -25.58 36.69
C ILE A 23 36.91 -24.08 36.65
N PHE A 24 37.67 -23.60 37.64
CA PHE A 24 38.18 -22.23 37.73
C PHE A 24 39.59 -22.14 37.13
N PHE A 25 39.91 -21.02 36.46
CA PHE A 25 41.26 -20.44 36.44
C PHE A 25 41.16 -18.90 36.49
N PRO A 26 42.17 -18.18 37.05
CA PRO A 26 41.97 -16.83 37.57
C PRO A 26 42.38 -15.69 36.63
N LEU A 27 41.76 -14.53 36.83
CA LEU A 27 42.23 -13.23 36.34
C LEU A 27 43.28 -12.62 37.30
N PRO A 28 44.33 -11.94 36.80
CA PRO A 28 45.23 -11.15 37.64
C PRO A 28 44.58 -9.83 38.08
N ILE A 29 44.64 -9.53 39.37
CA ILE A 29 44.16 -8.26 39.94
C ILE A 29 45.26 -7.21 39.79
N VAL A 30 44.91 -6.03 39.25
CA VAL A 30 45.74 -4.82 39.31
C VAL A 30 44.96 -3.73 40.04
N PHE A 31 45.43 -3.34 41.22
CA PHE A 31 44.91 -2.16 41.93
C PHE A 31 45.50 -0.88 41.31
N GLY A 32 44.64 0.04 40.88
CA GLY A 32 45.02 1.31 40.27
C GLY A 32 44.06 2.43 40.65
N PHE A 33 44.46 3.23 41.63
CA PHE A 33 43.84 4.42 42.22
C PHE A 33 42.70 5.11 41.45
N SER A 34 41.58 5.34 42.15
CA SER A 34 40.49 6.19 41.69
C SER A 34 40.93 7.65 41.50
N ILE A 35 40.72 8.17 40.28
CA ILE A 35 40.73 9.61 39.98
C ILE A 35 39.41 9.90 39.24
N PRO A 36 38.58 10.86 39.68
CA PRO A 36 37.38 11.20 38.95
C PRO A 36 37.75 11.94 37.65
N PRO A 37 37.20 11.56 36.48
CA PRO A 37 37.37 12.36 35.27
C PRO A 37 36.66 13.72 35.44
N PRO A 38 37.21 14.81 34.90
CA PRO A 38 36.59 16.13 35.02
C PRO A 38 35.26 16.20 34.26
N SER A 39 34.36 17.08 34.72
CA SER A 39 33.09 17.38 34.08
C SER A 39 33.29 18.11 32.74
N LEU A 40 33.64 17.36 31.71
CA LEU A 40 33.71 17.85 30.33
C LEU A 40 32.29 18.10 29.80
N VAL A 41 31.81 19.32 30.03
CA VAL A 41 30.74 19.92 29.22
C VAL A 41 31.31 20.08 27.81
N SER A 42 31.16 19.04 27.00
CA SER A 42 31.51 19.08 25.58
C SER A 42 30.52 20.01 24.88
N SER A 43 30.90 21.28 24.71
CA SER A 43 30.22 22.18 23.81
C SER A 43 30.28 21.57 22.40
N ARG A 44 29.13 21.11 21.87
CA ARG A 44 29.00 20.67 20.47
C ARG A 44 29.47 21.82 19.58
N SER A 45 30.73 21.77 19.13
CA SER A 45 31.26 22.72 18.16
C SER A 45 30.66 22.36 16.80
N HIS A 46 29.54 22.99 16.46
CA HIS A 46 28.91 22.83 15.15
C HIS A 46 29.92 23.17 14.05
N VAL A 47 30.46 22.14 13.42
CA VAL A 47 31.19 22.29 12.15
C VAL A 47 30.13 22.66 11.12
N SER A 48 30.09 23.95 10.77
CA SER A 48 29.12 24.52 9.84
C SER A 48 28.99 23.66 8.58
N SER A 49 27.73 23.45 8.17
CA SER A 49 27.29 22.65 7.03
C SER A 49 27.93 23.09 5.71
N ARG A 50 29.13 22.56 5.44
CA ARG A 50 29.64 22.45 4.08
C ARG A 50 29.03 21.23 3.44
N LEU A 51 27.94 21.45 2.71
CA LEU A 51 27.53 20.56 1.62
C LEU A 51 28.76 20.37 0.72
N TYR A 52 29.39 19.19 0.80
CA TYR A 52 30.51 18.85 -0.08
C TYR A 52 30.02 18.90 -1.52
N SER A 53 30.83 19.48 -2.42
CA SER A 53 30.48 19.50 -3.83
C SER A 53 30.32 18.07 -4.36
N ASP A 54 29.45 17.86 -5.35
CA ASP A 54 29.29 16.59 -6.09
C ASP A 54 30.67 15.93 -6.37
N SER A 55 31.68 16.75 -6.72
CA SER A 55 33.04 16.33 -7.07
C SER A 55 33.91 15.77 -5.93
N GLU A 56 33.52 15.91 -4.66
CA GLU A 56 34.28 15.42 -3.51
C GLU A 56 33.63 14.19 -2.89
N TRP A 57 32.31 14.18 -2.80
CA TRP A 57 31.53 12.97 -2.53
C TRP A 57 31.80 11.88 -3.58
N ALA A 58 31.98 12.26 -4.86
CA ALA A 58 32.45 11.36 -5.92
C ALA A 58 33.77 10.66 -5.53
N LYS A 59 34.77 11.42 -5.07
CA LYS A 59 36.11 10.90 -4.75
C LYS A 59 36.06 9.89 -3.60
N GLU A 60 35.31 10.18 -2.54
CA GLU A 60 35.19 9.25 -1.41
C GLU A 60 34.39 8.00 -1.77
N LEU A 61 33.34 8.11 -2.60
CA LEU A 61 32.63 6.93 -3.12
C LEU A 61 33.45 6.10 -4.12
N GLU A 62 34.36 6.72 -4.87
CA GLU A 62 35.27 6.04 -5.81
C GLU A 62 36.40 5.32 -5.05
N LYS A 63 37.04 5.99 -4.07
CA LYS A 63 37.98 5.40 -3.11
C LYS A 63 37.38 4.21 -2.36
N ALA A 64 36.21 4.39 -1.75
CA ALA A 64 35.48 3.33 -1.05
C ALA A 64 34.85 2.28 -2.00
N GLY A 65 34.98 2.46 -3.32
CA GLY A 65 34.55 1.50 -4.34
C GLY A 65 35.69 0.62 -4.90
N GLY A 66 36.95 1.01 -4.73
CA GLY A 66 38.11 0.28 -5.28
C GLY A 66 38.31 0.45 -6.79
N PHE A 67 37.95 1.62 -7.34
CA PHE A 67 38.08 1.94 -8.76
C PHE A 67 39.35 2.77 -9.08
N THR A 68 39.82 2.73 -10.33
CA THR A 68 41.12 3.29 -10.75
C THR A 68 40.97 4.55 -11.64
N GLU A 69 41.74 5.59 -11.30
CA GLU A 69 41.26 6.98 -11.20
C GLU A 69 40.72 7.66 -12.48
N ASP A 70 41.20 7.34 -13.68
CA ASP A 70 40.91 8.17 -14.89
C ASP A 70 39.81 7.64 -15.82
N LEU A 71 39.66 6.32 -15.99
CA LEU A 71 38.67 5.74 -16.91
C LEU A 71 37.32 5.45 -16.26
N THR A 72 37.28 5.29 -14.93
CA THR A 72 36.04 5.02 -14.19
C THR A 72 35.26 6.30 -13.90
N ARG A 73 35.95 7.39 -13.56
CA ARG A 73 35.32 8.60 -13.05
C ARG A 73 34.27 9.21 -13.98
N GLY A 74 34.54 9.29 -15.29
CA GLY A 74 33.55 9.75 -16.28
C GLY A 74 32.34 8.83 -16.44
N SER A 75 32.48 7.54 -16.13
CA SER A 75 31.39 6.57 -16.06
C SER A 75 30.61 6.68 -14.75
N PHE A 76 31.32 6.86 -13.63
CA PHE A 76 30.76 7.05 -12.28
C PHE A 76 29.94 8.35 -12.18
N GLU A 77 30.51 9.49 -12.59
CA GLU A 77 29.78 10.77 -12.61
C GLU A 77 28.56 10.69 -13.53
N ARG A 78 28.63 9.94 -14.64
CA ARG A 78 27.47 9.63 -15.49
C ARG A 78 26.44 8.74 -14.78
N GLU A 79 26.84 7.69 -14.06
CA GLU A 79 25.92 6.84 -13.30
C GLU A 79 25.20 7.62 -12.20
N MET A 80 25.91 8.45 -11.43
CA MET A 80 25.32 9.30 -10.40
C MET A 80 24.34 10.33 -10.99
N LYS A 81 24.65 10.93 -12.15
CA LYS A 81 23.72 11.80 -12.89
C LYS A 81 22.52 11.04 -13.45
N MET A 82 22.69 9.78 -13.86
CA MET A 82 21.57 8.92 -14.26
C MET A 82 20.67 8.60 -13.07
N LYS A 83 21.23 8.24 -11.92
CA LYS A 83 20.51 7.92 -10.67
C LYS A 83 20.04 9.15 -9.86
N GLY A 84 19.99 10.34 -10.47
CA GLY A 84 19.45 11.58 -9.88
C GLY A 84 20.31 12.24 -8.78
N LEU A 85 21.48 11.68 -8.48
CA LEU A 85 22.34 12.06 -7.35
C LEU A 85 23.25 13.25 -7.66
N PHE A 86 23.61 13.47 -8.93
CA PHE A 86 24.42 14.60 -9.41
C PHE A 86 23.71 15.47 -10.44
N ASP A 87 24.18 16.70 -10.63
CA ASP A 87 23.54 17.67 -11.52
C ASP A 87 23.74 17.38 -13.02
N ARG A 88 22.61 17.29 -13.74
CA ARG A 88 22.57 17.28 -15.21
C ARG A 88 22.63 18.70 -15.80
N SER A 89 22.29 19.72 -15.01
CA SER A 89 22.22 21.14 -15.39
C SER A 89 22.67 22.01 -14.21
N SER A 90 23.20 23.20 -14.49
CA SER A 90 23.54 24.21 -13.47
C SER A 90 22.51 25.34 -13.36
N ASP A 91 21.34 25.22 -14.02
CA ASP A 91 20.25 26.18 -13.89
C ASP A 91 19.44 25.90 -12.60
N PRO A 92 19.35 26.86 -11.64
CA PRO A 92 18.52 26.69 -10.43
C PRO A 92 17.02 26.58 -10.71
N ASN A 93 16.58 26.76 -11.97
CA ASN A 93 15.20 26.52 -12.40
C ASN A 93 14.95 25.08 -12.87
N ASP A 94 15.99 24.28 -13.10
CA ASP A 94 15.87 22.88 -13.50
C ASP A 94 15.12 22.07 -12.42
N PRO A 95 14.06 21.31 -12.78
CA PRO A 95 13.33 20.48 -11.84
C PRO A 95 14.19 19.49 -11.03
N ALA A 96 15.28 18.97 -11.60
CA ALA A 96 16.20 18.07 -10.90
C ALA A 96 17.03 18.81 -9.85
N VAL A 97 17.55 20.00 -10.17
CA VAL A 97 18.28 20.87 -9.22
C VAL A 97 17.36 21.26 -8.07
N ARG A 98 16.14 21.72 -8.36
CA ARG A 98 15.11 22.03 -7.36
C ARG A 98 14.77 20.82 -6.49
N LYS A 99 14.62 19.62 -7.08
CA LYS A 99 14.40 18.38 -6.32
C LYS A 99 15.57 18.06 -5.39
N ARG A 100 16.84 18.27 -5.80
CA ARG A 100 17.99 18.07 -4.90
C ARG A 100 18.05 19.12 -3.79
N SER A 101 17.83 20.40 -4.08
CA SER A 101 17.80 21.44 -3.04
C SER A 101 16.74 21.15 -1.96
N ALA A 102 15.57 20.64 -2.35
CA ALA A 102 14.57 20.16 -1.41
C ALA A 102 15.01 18.90 -0.65
N ASN A 103 15.66 17.92 -1.30
CA ASN A 103 16.22 16.76 -0.62
C ASN A 103 17.27 17.17 0.44
N ALA A 104 18.15 18.12 0.11
CA ALA A 104 19.16 18.64 1.04
C ALA A 104 18.53 19.39 2.22
N ALA A 105 17.48 20.18 1.98
CA ALA A 105 16.72 20.85 3.04
C ALA A 105 16.04 19.85 3.99
N LEU A 106 15.46 18.76 3.46
CA LEU A 106 14.90 17.66 4.28
C LEU A 106 15.99 17.02 5.17
N LEU A 107 17.15 16.69 4.60
CA LEU A 107 18.24 16.07 5.35
C LEU A 107 18.73 16.99 6.48
N SER A 108 19.00 18.27 6.18
CA SER A 108 19.40 19.28 7.18
C SER A 108 18.38 19.37 8.32
N TRP A 109 17.09 19.49 8.00
CA TRP A 109 16.01 19.57 9.00
C TRP A 109 15.91 18.30 9.88
N LEU A 110 16.12 17.12 9.32
CA LEU A 110 16.11 15.87 10.09
C LEU A 110 17.35 15.72 10.98
N GLU A 111 18.52 16.16 10.53
CA GLU A 111 19.75 16.15 11.34
C GLU A 111 19.73 17.22 12.45
N GLU A 112 19.27 18.45 12.13
CA GLU A 112 19.33 19.62 13.02
C GLU A 112 18.16 19.67 14.01
N GLU A 113 16.91 19.54 13.56
CA GLU A 113 15.72 19.59 14.42
C GLU A 113 15.32 18.19 14.92
N GLY A 114 15.50 17.15 14.09
CA GLY A 114 15.13 15.77 14.41
C GLY A 114 16.14 15.01 15.26
N GLU A 115 17.40 15.45 15.31
CA GLU A 115 18.57 14.67 15.78
C GLU A 115 18.73 13.29 15.09
N VAL A 116 18.20 13.15 13.86
CA VAL A 116 18.33 11.91 13.07
C VAL A 116 19.74 11.81 12.49
N TYR A 117 20.43 10.70 12.71
CA TYR A 117 21.73 10.46 12.09
C TYR A 117 21.58 10.08 10.61
N LEU A 118 21.84 11.02 9.70
CA LEU A 118 21.82 10.80 8.24
C LEU A 118 23.21 10.97 7.58
N SER A 119 24.24 11.13 8.41
CA SER A 119 25.62 11.44 8.03
C SER A 119 26.20 10.49 6.98
N GLU A 120 26.81 11.09 5.96
CA GLU A 120 27.56 10.40 4.91
C GLU A 120 28.96 9.94 5.37
N LEU A 121 29.44 10.48 6.51
CA LEU A 121 30.73 10.19 7.12
C LEU A 121 30.55 9.34 8.39
N SER A 122 31.47 8.40 8.62
CA SER A 122 31.58 7.71 9.90
C SER A 122 32.09 8.66 10.98
N ASP A 123 31.51 8.61 12.17
CA ASP A 123 32.16 9.13 13.37
C ASP A 123 33.03 8.02 14.02
N TRP A 124 33.43 8.20 15.27
CA TRP A 124 34.32 7.26 15.99
C TRP A 124 33.58 6.03 16.55
N ALA A 125 32.25 6.05 16.60
CA ALA A 125 31.38 5.00 17.11
C ALA A 125 30.32 4.54 16.09
N THR A 126 29.89 5.44 15.19
CA THR A 126 28.79 5.21 14.24
C THR A 126 29.28 5.04 12.81
N ALA A 127 28.82 3.99 12.14
CA ALA A 127 29.04 3.78 10.70
C ALA A 127 28.22 4.78 9.85
N PRO A 128 28.61 5.09 8.60
CA PRO A 128 27.84 5.98 7.75
C PRO A 128 26.43 5.46 7.51
N HIS A 129 25.47 6.38 7.45
CA HIS A 129 24.06 6.10 7.18
C HIS A 129 23.92 5.28 5.88
N PRO A 130 23.18 4.15 5.85
CA PRO A 130 23.17 3.28 4.67
C PRO A 130 22.52 3.88 3.41
N LEU A 131 21.71 4.94 3.50
CA LEU A 131 20.80 5.37 2.41
C LEU A 131 21.07 6.78 1.86
N ALA A 132 20.92 6.95 0.55
CA ALA A 132 20.96 8.22 -0.18
C ALA A 132 19.60 8.53 -0.84
N VAL A 133 19.18 9.80 -0.82
CA VAL A 133 17.94 10.24 -1.46
C VAL A 133 18.18 10.59 -2.93
N SER A 134 17.64 9.79 -3.84
CA SER A 134 17.62 10.11 -5.26
C SER A 134 16.50 11.10 -5.59
N THR A 135 16.74 11.96 -6.59
CA THR A 135 15.70 12.81 -7.20
C THR A 135 14.86 12.07 -8.25
N GLU A 136 15.39 10.99 -8.84
CA GLU A 136 14.76 10.17 -9.87
C GLU A 136 15.31 8.73 -9.86
N THR A 137 14.39 7.79 -9.65
CA THR A 137 14.56 6.34 -9.73
C THR A 137 13.68 5.78 -10.84
N VAL A 138 13.90 4.53 -11.25
CA VAL A 138 13.11 3.84 -12.28
C VAL A 138 12.67 2.45 -11.82
N ASP A 139 11.55 1.97 -12.35
CA ASP A 139 11.18 0.55 -12.25
C ASP A 139 12.03 -0.29 -13.22
N GLU A 140 12.70 -1.32 -12.69
CA GLU A 140 13.56 -2.23 -13.46
C GLU A 140 12.79 -3.03 -14.53
N THR A 141 11.48 -3.23 -14.37
CA THR A 141 10.67 -4.03 -15.32
C THR A 141 10.22 -3.22 -16.54
N THR A 142 9.86 -1.96 -16.35
CA THR A 142 9.20 -1.12 -17.37
C THR A 142 10.01 0.11 -17.80
N ASN A 143 11.06 0.47 -17.06
CA ASN A 143 11.90 1.66 -17.29
C ASN A 143 11.08 2.98 -17.30
N GLU A 144 9.96 3.03 -16.58
CA GLU A 144 9.29 4.28 -16.21
C GLU A 144 9.98 4.91 -15.00
N SER A 145 9.86 6.24 -14.86
CA SER A 145 10.29 6.95 -13.65
C SER A 145 9.37 6.60 -12.47
N THR A 146 9.95 6.19 -11.35
CA THR A 146 9.28 6.00 -10.05
C THR A 146 9.44 7.23 -9.15
N GLY A 147 9.95 8.35 -9.68
CA GLY A 147 10.16 9.58 -8.92
C GLY A 147 11.29 9.46 -7.89
N ARG A 148 11.17 10.16 -6.75
CA ARG A 148 12.13 10.05 -5.64
C ARG A 148 12.20 8.60 -5.14
N GLY A 149 13.37 8.19 -4.64
CA GLY A 149 13.62 6.85 -4.12
C GLY A 149 14.87 6.81 -3.25
N LEU A 150 14.96 5.86 -2.32
CA LEU A 150 16.18 5.65 -1.52
C LEU A 150 17.09 4.58 -2.14
N LEU A 151 18.38 4.90 -2.24
CA LEU A 151 19.42 4.04 -2.81
C LEU A 151 20.45 3.67 -1.74
N ALA A 152 20.91 2.42 -1.73
CA ALA A 152 21.93 1.96 -0.78
C ALA A 152 23.32 2.54 -1.12
N ARG A 153 23.92 3.34 -0.24
CA ARG A 153 25.26 3.96 -0.40
C ARG A 153 26.41 2.95 -0.36
N ARG A 154 26.17 1.83 0.32
CA ARG A 154 27.11 0.74 0.59
C ARG A 154 26.39 -0.61 0.42
N ARG A 155 27.10 -1.72 0.61
CA ARG A 155 26.43 -2.99 0.84
C ARG A 155 25.64 -2.91 2.16
N VAL A 156 24.41 -3.38 2.11
CA VAL A 156 23.51 -3.59 3.26
C VAL A 156 23.28 -5.09 3.40
N ASN A 157 23.18 -5.59 4.62
CA ASN A 157 22.83 -6.98 4.91
C ASN A 157 21.36 -7.10 5.35
N GLU A 158 20.82 -8.29 5.24
CA GLU A 158 19.53 -8.64 5.86
C GLU A 158 19.61 -8.42 7.38
N GLY A 159 18.64 -7.71 7.94
CA GLY A 159 18.61 -7.32 9.35
C GLY A 159 19.36 -6.02 9.72
N ASP A 160 20.08 -5.37 8.79
CA ASP A 160 20.65 -4.04 9.04
C ASP A 160 19.50 -3.01 9.31
N GLU A 161 19.65 -2.13 10.32
CA GLU A 161 18.75 -0.98 10.51
C GLU A 161 18.99 0.05 9.39
N LEU A 162 17.91 0.50 8.75
CA LEU A 162 17.95 1.32 7.53
C LEU A 162 17.66 2.80 7.76
N LEU A 163 16.75 3.11 8.68
CA LEU A 163 16.41 4.45 9.16
C LEU A 163 15.66 4.33 10.49
N THR A 164 15.77 5.40 11.29
CA THR A 164 15.02 5.60 12.54
C THR A 164 14.62 7.08 12.60
N ILE A 165 13.32 7.38 12.72
CA ILE A 165 12.74 8.73 12.65
C ILE A 165 11.86 8.97 13.90
N PRO A 166 12.19 9.92 14.80
CA PRO A 166 11.39 10.20 15.99
C PRO A 166 9.94 10.59 15.65
N MET A 167 8.97 10.04 16.39
CA MET A 167 7.53 10.27 16.15
C MET A 167 7.13 11.75 16.24
N ARG A 168 7.90 12.58 16.95
CA ARG A 168 7.71 14.05 16.98
C ARG A 168 7.84 14.73 15.61
N MET A 169 8.57 14.13 14.67
CA MET A 169 8.74 14.65 13.29
C MET A 169 7.56 14.27 12.37
N CYS A 170 6.74 13.29 12.77
CA CYS A 170 5.67 12.73 11.95
C CYS A 170 4.37 13.55 12.05
N MET A 171 3.62 13.65 10.94
CA MET A 171 2.30 14.30 10.96
C MET A 171 1.22 13.26 11.27
N THR A 172 0.56 13.40 12.42
CA THR A 172 -0.45 12.47 12.96
C THR A 172 -1.71 13.21 13.39
N ILE A 173 -2.79 12.48 13.69
CA ILE A 173 -3.98 13.07 14.34
C ILE A 173 -3.65 13.77 15.66
N GLY A 174 -2.66 13.27 16.40
CA GLY A 174 -2.13 13.92 17.61
C GLY A 174 -1.48 15.28 17.32
N ALA A 175 -0.71 15.39 16.23
CA ALA A 175 -0.18 16.67 15.77
C ALA A 175 -1.29 17.64 15.35
N ALA A 176 -2.30 17.16 14.60
CA ALA A 176 -3.46 17.97 14.22
C ALA A 176 -4.24 18.49 15.45
N ARG A 177 -4.47 17.64 16.46
CA ARG A 177 -5.14 18.05 17.71
C ARG A 177 -4.33 19.07 18.53
N ARG A 178 -2.98 19.03 18.52
CA ARG A 178 -2.15 20.08 19.12
C ARG A 178 -2.32 21.45 18.45
N VAL A 179 -2.56 21.46 17.14
CA VAL A 179 -2.66 22.68 16.32
C VAL A 179 -4.07 23.27 16.30
N PHE A 180 -5.10 22.43 16.20
CA PHE A 180 -6.50 22.86 16.04
C PHE A 180 -7.35 22.72 17.33
N GLY A 181 -6.86 22.01 18.34
CA GLY A 181 -7.59 21.73 19.57
C GLY A 181 -8.65 20.62 19.44
N GLY A 182 -9.13 20.13 20.59
CA GLY A 182 -10.08 19.02 20.68
C GLY A 182 -11.52 19.33 20.23
N GLU A 183 -11.89 20.61 20.09
CA GLU A 183 -13.21 21.00 19.55
C GLU A 183 -13.29 20.74 18.03
N ILE A 184 -12.17 20.90 17.32
CA ILE A 184 -12.07 20.76 15.87
C ILE A 184 -11.55 19.37 15.48
N VAL A 185 -10.64 18.80 16.28
CA VAL A 185 -10.15 17.42 16.13
C VAL A 185 -10.54 16.59 17.36
N PRO A 186 -11.83 16.20 17.49
CA PRO A 186 -12.33 15.42 18.63
C PRO A 186 -11.76 14.00 18.64
N GLU A 187 -12.05 13.26 19.71
CA GLU A 187 -11.79 11.82 19.78
C GLU A 187 -12.70 11.06 18.81
N GLY A 188 -12.15 10.07 18.11
CA GLY A 188 -12.85 9.34 17.06
C GLY A 188 -12.97 10.06 15.70
N MET A 189 -12.41 11.27 15.52
CA MET A 189 -12.28 11.86 14.17
C MET A 189 -11.40 10.96 13.29
N ASN A 190 -11.78 10.78 12.02
CA ASN A 190 -10.98 10.02 11.05
C ASN A 190 -9.62 10.71 10.82
N GLU A 191 -8.54 9.93 10.92
CA GLU A 191 -7.16 10.44 10.88
C GLU A 191 -6.81 11.09 9.53
N TYR A 192 -7.33 10.57 8.41
CA TYR A 192 -7.08 11.17 7.10
C TYR A 192 -7.67 12.59 7.02
N LEU A 193 -8.86 12.82 7.57
CA LEU A 193 -9.46 14.16 7.63
C LEU A 193 -8.59 15.09 8.49
N ALA A 194 -8.21 14.66 9.70
CA ALA A 194 -7.43 15.47 10.64
C ALA A 194 -6.04 15.84 10.09
N ILE A 195 -5.34 14.88 9.47
CA ILE A 195 -4.01 15.11 8.88
C ILE A 195 -4.13 15.92 7.57
N ALA A 196 -5.19 15.74 6.77
CA ALA A 196 -5.41 16.57 5.58
C ALA A 196 -5.54 18.05 5.92
N LEU A 197 -6.32 18.39 6.96
CA LEU A 197 -6.41 19.77 7.47
C LEU A 197 -5.03 20.32 7.88
N LEU A 198 -4.24 19.52 8.59
CA LEU A 198 -2.89 19.92 9.01
C LEU A 198 -1.97 20.13 7.80
N MET A 199 -1.94 19.21 6.83
CA MET A 199 -1.11 19.34 5.63
C MET A 199 -1.46 20.59 4.81
N ILE A 200 -2.75 20.93 4.68
CA ILE A 200 -3.20 22.15 4.01
C ILE A 200 -2.71 23.40 4.76
N ARG A 201 -2.84 23.41 6.09
CA ARG A 201 -2.34 24.51 6.94
C ARG A 201 -0.84 24.73 6.77
N GLU A 202 -0.05 23.68 6.90
CA GLU A 202 1.41 23.75 6.83
C GLU A 202 1.89 24.23 5.47
N ASN A 203 1.42 23.60 4.39
CA ASN A 203 1.88 23.89 3.04
C ASN A 203 1.35 25.24 2.51
N PHE A 204 0.05 25.51 2.66
CA PHE A 204 -0.60 26.65 2.01
C PHE A 204 -0.88 27.84 2.94
N VAL A 205 -1.15 27.65 4.24
CA VAL A 205 -1.46 28.78 5.14
C VAL A 205 -0.19 29.36 5.75
N LEU A 206 0.67 28.53 6.33
CA LEU A 206 1.93 28.96 6.95
C LEU A 206 3.03 29.25 5.93
N LYS A 207 3.16 28.37 4.91
CA LYS A 207 4.19 28.43 3.85
C LYS A 207 5.61 28.26 4.42
N ASN A 208 6.58 28.14 3.51
CA ASN A 208 7.93 27.61 3.76
C ASN A 208 8.76 28.29 4.87
N THR A 209 8.38 29.48 5.37
CA THR A 209 9.11 30.22 6.40
C THR A 209 8.45 30.20 7.78
N LYS A 210 7.32 29.49 7.94
CA LYS A 210 6.61 29.38 9.23
C LYS A 210 6.17 27.96 9.60
N SER A 211 6.12 27.03 8.64
CA SER A 211 5.74 25.64 8.90
C SER A 211 6.88 24.86 9.55
N GLU A 212 6.58 24.11 10.61
CA GLU A 212 7.52 23.16 11.25
C GLU A 212 7.96 22.06 10.27
N TRP A 213 7.10 21.73 9.29
CA TRP A 213 7.31 20.71 8.26
C TRP A 213 7.71 21.29 6.89
N ALA A 214 8.14 22.56 6.81
CA ALA A 214 8.46 23.22 5.53
C ALA A 214 9.44 22.44 4.64
N ALA A 215 10.47 21.83 5.24
CA ALA A 215 11.44 21.01 4.51
C ALA A 215 10.83 19.70 3.98
N TYR A 216 9.91 19.10 4.73
CA TYR A 216 9.16 17.91 4.30
C TYR A 216 8.17 18.22 3.19
N MET A 217 7.41 19.32 3.29
CA MET A 217 6.50 19.78 2.24
C MET A 217 7.23 20.02 0.90
N GLY A 218 8.48 20.50 0.95
CA GLY A 218 9.33 20.68 -0.23
C GLY A 218 9.75 19.38 -0.96
N VAL A 219 9.71 18.23 -0.30
CA VAL A 219 10.01 16.92 -0.94
C VAL A 219 8.76 16.14 -1.36
N LEU A 220 7.56 16.57 -0.99
CA LEU A 220 6.34 15.95 -1.46
C LEU A 220 6.16 16.18 -2.99
N PRO A 221 5.67 15.17 -3.74
CA PRO A 221 5.41 15.28 -5.16
C PRO A 221 4.19 16.18 -5.45
N ALA A 222 4.12 16.71 -6.68
CA ALA A 222 2.86 17.26 -7.19
C ALA A 222 1.83 16.14 -7.45
N VAL A 223 0.53 16.47 -7.47
CA VAL A 223 -0.55 15.52 -7.82
C VAL A 223 -0.26 14.81 -9.16
N LYS A 224 0.20 15.58 -10.16
CA LYS A 224 0.61 15.12 -11.50
C LYS A 224 1.88 14.25 -11.56
N GLU A 225 2.54 14.01 -10.42
CA GLU A 225 3.67 13.07 -10.31
C GLU A 225 3.26 11.76 -9.63
N VAL A 226 2.18 11.76 -8.83
CA VAL A 226 1.59 10.53 -8.27
C VAL A 226 0.56 9.94 -9.23
N ASN A 227 -0.34 10.77 -9.78
CA ASN A 227 -1.39 10.39 -10.73
C ASN A 227 -2.30 9.21 -10.29
N PRO A 228 -2.91 9.21 -9.08
CA PRO A 228 -3.94 8.24 -8.75
C PRO A 228 -5.21 8.44 -9.62
N THR A 229 -5.98 7.39 -9.91
CA THR A 229 -7.10 7.50 -10.88
C THR A 229 -8.18 8.49 -10.47
N PHE A 230 -8.37 8.77 -9.18
CA PHE A 230 -9.35 9.77 -8.74
C PHE A 230 -8.98 11.22 -9.15
N THR A 231 -7.76 11.46 -9.64
CA THR A 231 -7.34 12.75 -10.24
C THR A 231 -7.16 12.68 -11.76
N TRP A 232 -7.64 11.63 -12.43
CA TRP A 232 -7.59 11.52 -13.90
C TRP A 232 -8.80 12.21 -14.56
N THR A 233 -8.63 12.60 -15.82
CA THR A 233 -9.72 13.08 -16.68
C THR A 233 -10.62 11.93 -17.12
N ASP A 234 -11.88 12.20 -17.48
CA ASP A 234 -12.73 11.19 -18.12
C ASP A 234 -12.10 10.62 -19.41
N GLU A 235 -11.32 11.43 -20.14
CA GLU A 235 -10.55 11.01 -21.32
C GLU A 235 -9.54 9.89 -20.99
N ASP A 236 -8.71 10.06 -19.96
CA ASP A 236 -7.76 9.02 -19.53
C ASP A 236 -8.50 7.81 -18.94
N LEU A 237 -9.64 8.02 -18.27
CA LEU A 237 -10.47 6.93 -17.74
C LEU A 237 -11.14 6.10 -18.85
N THR A 238 -11.31 6.60 -20.08
CA THR A 238 -11.79 5.77 -21.20
C THR A 238 -10.86 4.59 -21.50
N PHE A 239 -9.55 4.73 -21.24
CA PHE A 239 -8.60 3.63 -21.44
C PHE A 239 -8.83 2.45 -20.47
N LEU A 240 -9.57 2.67 -19.38
CA LEU A 240 -9.98 1.67 -18.39
C LEU A 240 -11.39 1.12 -18.64
N GLU A 241 -12.01 1.36 -19.80
CA GLU A 241 -13.31 0.78 -20.16
C GLU A 241 -13.32 -0.76 -19.98
N GLY A 242 -14.38 -1.25 -19.32
CA GLY A 242 -14.53 -2.63 -18.88
C GLY A 242 -13.93 -2.94 -17.50
N SER A 243 -12.99 -2.15 -16.98
CA SER A 243 -12.36 -2.39 -15.68
C SER A 243 -13.25 -2.01 -14.49
N PRO A 244 -13.36 -2.86 -13.45
CA PRO A 244 -14.04 -2.50 -12.20
C PRO A 244 -13.48 -1.24 -11.53
N VAL A 245 -12.20 -0.91 -11.72
CA VAL A 245 -11.53 0.22 -11.05
C VAL A 245 -12.16 1.58 -11.41
N VAL A 246 -12.80 1.72 -12.58
CA VAL A 246 -13.52 2.95 -12.98
C VAL A 246 -14.68 3.24 -12.02
N ALA A 247 -15.35 2.20 -11.49
CA ALA A 247 -16.44 2.36 -10.54
C ALA A 247 -15.94 2.91 -9.20
N ALA A 248 -14.89 2.30 -8.64
CA ALA A 248 -14.27 2.73 -7.39
C ALA A 248 -13.62 4.11 -7.52
N THR A 249 -13.06 4.44 -8.70
CA THR A 249 -12.52 5.77 -9.01
C THR A 249 -13.60 6.85 -8.88
N LYS A 250 -14.77 6.66 -9.53
CA LYS A 250 -15.87 7.63 -9.45
C LYS A 250 -16.54 7.66 -8.07
N SER A 251 -16.56 6.53 -7.36
CA SER A 251 -16.98 6.44 -5.95
C SER A 251 -16.07 7.29 -5.04
N MET A 252 -14.75 7.16 -5.19
CA MET A 252 -13.75 7.95 -4.46
C MET A 252 -13.86 9.44 -4.77
N GLN A 253 -14.00 9.83 -6.04
CA GLN A 253 -14.18 11.23 -6.45
C GLN A 253 -15.41 11.87 -5.80
N ALA A 254 -16.56 11.20 -5.89
CA ALA A 254 -17.81 11.67 -5.29
C ALA A 254 -17.70 11.78 -3.76
N LYS A 255 -17.01 10.84 -3.11
CA LYS A 255 -16.83 10.89 -1.66
C LYS A 255 -15.84 11.95 -1.20
N LEU A 256 -14.68 12.11 -1.84
CA LEU A 256 -13.72 13.18 -1.49
C LEU A 256 -14.38 14.56 -1.59
N ARG A 257 -15.26 14.77 -2.58
CA ARG A 257 -16.10 15.96 -2.70
C ARG A 257 -17.08 16.11 -1.53
N ARG A 258 -17.80 15.04 -1.17
CA ARG A 258 -18.75 15.06 -0.04
C ARG A 258 -18.09 15.35 1.30
N GLU A 259 -16.95 14.73 1.60
CA GLU A 259 -16.22 14.95 2.86
C GLU A 259 -15.72 16.40 2.94
N TYR A 260 -15.25 16.98 1.83
CA TYR A 260 -14.93 18.41 1.73
C TYR A 260 -16.17 19.29 2.00
N ASP A 261 -17.28 19.04 1.31
CA ASP A 261 -18.51 19.83 1.48
C ASP A 261 -19.06 19.74 2.91
N THR A 262 -18.95 18.58 3.54
CA THR A 262 -19.47 18.34 4.90
C THR A 262 -18.58 18.94 5.99
N LEU A 263 -17.25 18.83 5.86
CA LEU A 263 -16.30 19.27 6.89
C LEU A 263 -15.87 20.73 6.74
N LEU A 264 -15.65 21.19 5.51
CA LEU A 264 -15.10 22.51 5.19
C LEU A 264 -16.16 23.46 4.61
N GLY A 265 -16.90 22.99 3.59
CA GLY A 265 -17.70 23.84 2.71
C GLY A 265 -19.13 24.19 3.16
N ASP A 266 -19.70 23.52 4.16
CA ASP A 266 -21.08 23.77 4.57
C ASP A 266 -21.25 25.18 5.19
N GLN A 267 -22.24 25.92 4.67
CA GLN A 267 -22.46 27.33 4.96
C GLN A 267 -22.90 27.61 6.41
N ASN A 268 -23.30 26.59 7.17
CA ASN A 268 -23.78 26.74 8.55
C ASN A 268 -22.81 26.12 9.56
N THR A 269 -22.20 24.98 9.20
CA THR A 269 -21.50 24.08 10.11
C THR A 269 -20.04 23.77 9.72
N GLY A 270 -19.64 24.06 8.48
CA GLY A 270 -18.29 23.82 7.97
C GLY A 270 -17.22 24.67 8.67
N LEU A 271 -16.00 24.13 8.78
CA LEU A 271 -14.90 24.74 9.53
C LEU A 271 -14.45 26.09 8.95
N ILE A 272 -14.59 26.30 7.63
CA ILE A 272 -14.28 27.59 6.98
C ILE A 272 -15.21 28.68 7.51
N HIS A 273 -16.52 28.42 7.57
CA HIS A 273 -17.48 29.41 8.08
C HIS A 273 -17.39 29.58 9.61
N ARG A 274 -17.16 28.49 10.36
CA ARG A 274 -17.12 28.55 11.84
C ARG A 274 -15.84 29.13 12.41
N TYR A 275 -14.69 28.93 11.75
CA TYR A 275 -13.38 29.35 12.24
C TYR A 275 -12.50 29.96 11.11
N PRO A 276 -12.96 31.01 10.40
CA PRO A 276 -12.32 31.51 9.18
C PRO A 276 -10.87 31.98 9.37
N ASN A 277 -10.52 32.48 10.57
CA ASN A 277 -9.14 32.86 10.91
C ASN A 277 -8.16 31.65 10.98
N MET A 278 -8.69 30.44 11.10
CA MET A 278 -7.95 29.17 11.21
C MET A 278 -8.08 28.32 9.94
N PHE A 279 -9.21 28.51 9.22
CA PHE A 279 -9.51 27.88 7.92
C PHE A 279 -9.82 28.93 6.84
N PRO A 280 -8.82 29.68 6.32
CA PRO A 280 -9.05 30.65 5.26
C PRO A 280 -9.49 29.96 3.96
N GLU A 281 -10.59 30.44 3.36
CA GLU A 281 -11.22 29.83 2.19
C GLU A 281 -10.28 29.77 0.98
N GLU A 282 -9.40 30.76 0.83
CA GLU A 282 -8.39 30.82 -0.24
C GLU A 282 -7.29 29.76 -0.13
N HIS A 283 -7.23 29.01 0.97
CA HIS A 283 -6.23 27.98 1.23
C HIS A 283 -6.83 26.59 1.49
N TYR A 284 -8.03 26.49 2.08
CA TYR A 284 -8.76 25.22 2.22
C TYR A 284 -9.70 24.97 1.03
N THR A 285 -9.16 25.07 -0.18
CA THR A 285 -9.88 24.81 -1.44
C THR A 285 -9.99 23.32 -1.74
N PHE A 286 -10.92 22.93 -2.62
CA PHE A 286 -11.08 21.54 -3.05
C PHE A 286 -9.84 20.99 -3.77
N ASP A 287 -9.11 21.81 -4.52
CA ASP A 287 -7.87 21.39 -5.18
C ASP A 287 -6.77 21.06 -4.16
N ASN A 288 -6.66 21.86 -3.08
CA ASN A 288 -5.72 21.63 -1.99
C ASN A 288 -6.13 20.42 -1.13
N TRP A 289 -7.43 20.15 -1.02
CA TRP A 289 -7.97 18.92 -0.43
C TRP A 289 -7.60 17.68 -1.26
N ILE A 290 -7.78 17.72 -2.58
CA ILE A 290 -7.35 16.65 -3.49
C ILE A 290 -5.83 16.45 -3.44
N TRP A 291 -5.02 17.52 -3.33
CA TRP A 291 -3.58 17.39 -3.09
C TRP A 291 -3.28 16.66 -1.78
N ALA A 292 -3.88 17.08 -0.66
CA ALA A 292 -3.63 16.48 0.65
C ALA A 292 -4.01 14.99 0.65
N PHE A 293 -5.15 14.63 0.05
CA PHE A 293 -5.58 13.24 -0.08
C PHE A 293 -4.72 12.42 -1.06
N THR A 294 -4.20 13.03 -2.12
CA THR A 294 -3.21 12.37 -3.01
C THR A 294 -1.92 12.05 -2.25
N MET A 295 -1.44 12.94 -1.37
CA MET A 295 -0.28 12.66 -0.53
C MET A 295 -0.61 11.57 0.49
N LEU A 296 -1.68 11.72 1.28
CA LEU A 296 -2.07 10.77 2.32
C LEU A 296 -2.27 9.35 1.78
N PHE A 297 -3.02 9.17 0.70
CA PHE A 297 -3.30 7.85 0.15
C PHE A 297 -2.08 7.16 -0.47
N SER A 298 -1.08 7.93 -0.91
CA SER A 298 0.17 7.39 -1.49
C SER A 298 1.34 7.28 -0.51
N ARG A 299 1.27 7.91 0.69
CA ARG A 299 2.42 8.08 1.59
C ARG A 299 2.15 7.87 3.09
N ALA A 300 0.90 7.90 3.55
CA ALA A 300 0.62 7.71 4.97
C ALA A 300 0.82 6.24 5.37
N ILE A 301 1.52 6.03 6.49
CA ILE A 301 1.91 4.72 7.01
C ILE A 301 1.07 4.43 8.26
N ARG A 302 0.52 3.20 8.33
CA ARG A 302 -0.15 2.67 9.52
C ARG A 302 0.89 2.00 10.42
N LEU A 303 1.41 2.76 11.37
CA LEU A 303 2.35 2.29 12.39
C LEU A 303 1.57 1.48 13.43
N ARG A 304 2.10 0.33 13.87
CA ARG A 304 1.34 -0.64 14.68
C ARG A 304 1.85 -0.85 16.09
N ASN A 305 3.16 -0.80 16.28
CA ASN A 305 3.79 -1.10 17.57
C ASN A 305 4.09 0.17 18.40
N LEU A 306 3.07 1.04 18.54
CA LEU A 306 3.09 2.22 19.42
C LEU A 306 2.34 1.93 20.73
N LYS A 307 2.55 2.77 21.75
CA LYS A 307 2.02 2.60 23.12
C LYS A 307 0.50 2.72 23.19
N GLU A 308 -0.07 3.59 22.36
CA GLU A 308 -1.52 3.85 22.29
C GLU A 308 -2.21 2.95 21.23
N GLY A 309 -1.48 2.01 20.61
CA GLY A 309 -1.98 1.07 19.61
C GLY A 309 -1.44 1.35 18.21
N GLU A 310 -2.31 1.32 17.19
CA GLU A 310 -1.94 1.72 15.82
C GLU A 310 -2.24 3.21 15.57
N ALA A 311 -1.41 3.88 14.77
CA ALA A 311 -1.63 5.26 14.34
C ALA A 311 -1.29 5.46 12.86
N LEU A 312 -2.06 6.31 12.18
CA LEU A 312 -1.73 6.80 10.85
C LEU A 312 -0.77 8.00 10.94
N ALA A 313 0.33 7.94 10.19
CA ALA A 313 1.35 8.96 10.16
C ALA A 313 1.83 9.27 8.73
N MET A 314 2.00 10.55 8.39
CA MET A 314 2.96 10.93 7.34
C MET A 314 4.34 10.92 7.99
N VAL A 315 5.24 10.05 7.51
CA VAL A 315 6.58 9.85 8.06
C VAL A 315 7.61 10.43 7.08
N PRO A 316 8.21 11.59 7.37
CA PRO A 316 9.27 12.15 6.54
C PRO A 316 10.41 11.16 6.33
N TYR A 317 11.04 11.20 5.16
CA TYR A 317 12.15 10.34 4.73
C TYR A 317 11.78 8.87 4.47
N ALA A 318 11.03 8.22 5.37
CA ALA A 318 10.57 6.84 5.17
C ALA A 318 9.56 6.72 4.01
N ASP A 319 8.72 7.75 3.80
CA ASP A 319 7.77 7.84 2.68
C ASP A 319 8.44 8.05 1.30
N LEU A 320 9.78 8.14 1.24
CA LEU A 320 10.55 8.20 -0.01
C LEU A 320 10.96 6.82 -0.53
N ILE A 321 10.56 5.72 0.13
CA ILE A 321 10.93 4.35 -0.29
C ILE A 321 9.82 3.74 -1.14
N ASN A 322 10.17 3.29 -2.34
CA ASN A 322 9.21 2.78 -3.32
C ASN A 322 8.72 1.35 -3.02
N HIS A 323 7.59 0.98 -3.62
CA HIS A 323 6.99 -0.34 -3.43
C HIS A 323 7.69 -1.45 -4.21
N SER A 324 7.89 -2.61 -3.56
CA SER A 324 7.96 -3.90 -4.24
C SER A 324 7.03 -4.92 -3.57
N PRO A 325 6.19 -5.66 -4.33
CA PRO A 325 5.32 -6.70 -3.77
C PRO A 325 6.10 -7.99 -3.42
N PHE A 326 7.41 -8.01 -3.69
CA PHE A 326 8.34 -9.08 -3.30
C PHE A 326 9.22 -8.68 -2.11
N SER A 327 9.05 -7.46 -1.56
CA SER A 327 9.73 -7.05 -0.34
C SER A 327 9.03 -7.60 0.89
N GLY A 328 9.82 -8.07 1.85
CA GLY A 328 9.38 -8.41 3.20
C GLY A 328 9.51 -7.24 4.19
N ALA A 329 10.05 -6.09 3.77
CA ALA A 329 10.29 -4.94 4.63
C ALA A 329 9.01 -4.10 4.79
N TYR A 330 8.77 -3.61 6.01
CA TYR A 330 7.69 -2.70 6.36
C TYR A 330 8.18 -1.70 7.40
N VAL A 331 7.67 -0.47 7.28
CA VAL A 331 7.94 0.62 8.22
C VAL A 331 6.95 0.49 9.39
N ASP A 332 7.46 0.55 10.62
CA ASP A 332 6.65 0.38 11.84
C ASP A 332 7.16 1.28 12.98
N GLY A 333 6.38 1.44 14.04
CA GLY A 333 6.79 2.14 15.26
C GLY A 333 7.52 1.24 16.26
N ARG A 334 8.31 1.84 17.15
CA ARG A 334 8.71 1.26 18.44
C ARG A 334 8.79 2.34 19.51
N GLU A 335 8.75 1.93 20.78
CA GLU A 335 9.28 2.74 21.87
C GLU A 335 10.81 2.82 21.74
N SER A 336 11.38 4.02 21.92
CA SER A 336 12.81 4.26 21.75
C SER A 336 13.65 3.71 22.92
N GLY A 337 14.96 3.61 22.68
CA GLY A 337 15.94 3.08 23.61
C GLY A 337 16.08 1.56 23.61
N SER A 338 17.12 1.07 24.28
CA SER A 338 17.35 -0.36 24.48
C SER A 338 16.37 -0.94 25.51
N TRP A 339 16.20 -2.26 25.57
CA TRP A 339 15.31 -2.98 26.52
C TRP A 339 15.40 -2.42 27.95
N LEU A 340 16.61 -2.18 28.44
CA LEU A 340 16.89 -1.72 29.82
C LEU A 340 16.94 -0.19 29.97
N PHE A 341 16.86 0.56 28.87
CA PHE A 341 17.10 2.00 28.80
C PHE A 341 16.06 2.68 27.88
N LYS A 342 14.79 2.35 28.08
CA LYS A 342 13.66 3.04 27.44
C LYS A 342 13.54 4.45 28.01
N ASP A 343 13.57 5.46 27.15
CA ASP A 343 13.47 6.88 27.52
C ASP A 343 12.03 7.41 27.57
N GLY A 344 11.08 6.60 27.11
CA GLY A 344 9.67 6.95 27.03
C GLY A 344 9.24 7.59 25.71
N GLN A 345 10.14 7.82 24.75
CA GLN A 345 9.82 8.32 23.42
C GLN A 345 9.36 7.21 22.47
N GLU A 346 8.94 7.60 21.27
CA GLU A 346 8.56 6.68 20.19
C GLU A 346 9.24 7.10 18.88
N GLU A 347 9.56 6.12 18.05
CA GLU A 347 10.27 6.31 16.79
C GLU A 347 9.78 5.32 15.73
N VAL A 348 9.83 5.76 14.48
CA VAL A 348 9.51 4.97 13.29
C VAL A 348 10.79 4.35 12.74
N ILE A 349 10.75 3.06 12.45
CA ILE A 349 11.92 2.25 12.11
C ILE A 349 11.72 1.45 10.83
N LEU A 350 12.85 1.07 10.21
CA LEU A 350 12.88 0.12 9.10
C LEU A 350 14.13 -0.76 9.20
N TYR A 351 13.94 -2.06 8.92
CA TYR A 351 15.03 -3.03 8.74
C TYR A 351 15.09 -3.53 7.30
N ALA A 352 16.29 -3.92 6.86
CA ALA A 352 16.50 -4.55 5.56
C ALA A 352 15.96 -6.00 5.56
N ASP A 353 15.03 -6.29 4.66
CA ASP A 353 14.46 -7.63 4.42
C ASP A 353 15.38 -8.58 3.64
N ARG A 354 16.44 -8.04 3.04
CA ARG A 354 17.44 -8.76 2.26
C ARG A 354 18.73 -7.94 2.16
N GLY A 355 19.79 -8.56 1.66
CA GLY A 355 20.98 -7.81 1.25
C GLY A 355 20.72 -6.92 0.03
N TYR A 356 21.20 -5.67 0.08
CA TYR A 356 21.21 -4.73 -1.04
C TYR A 356 22.65 -4.39 -1.45
N ARG A 357 22.91 -4.27 -2.76
CA ARG A 357 24.22 -3.82 -3.28
C ARG A 357 24.33 -2.30 -3.25
N LYS A 358 25.57 -1.79 -3.28
CA LYS A 358 25.84 -0.36 -3.50
C LYS A 358 25.16 0.12 -4.80
N MET A 359 24.47 1.25 -4.72
CA MET A 359 23.62 1.84 -5.75
C MET A 359 22.40 1.02 -6.19
N GLU A 360 21.96 0.04 -5.41
CA GLU A 360 20.67 -0.65 -5.59
C GLU A 360 19.53 0.14 -4.92
N GLN A 361 18.32 0.14 -5.50
CA GLN A 361 17.15 0.76 -4.89
C GLN A 361 16.64 -0.10 -3.72
N VAL A 362 16.38 0.55 -2.60
CA VAL A 362 15.68 -0.05 -1.45
C VAL A 362 14.18 0.05 -1.68
N TYR A 363 13.47 -1.00 -1.30
CA TYR A 363 12.02 -1.12 -1.48
C TYR A 363 11.36 -1.55 -0.17
N ILE A 364 10.07 -1.27 -0.03
CA ILE A 364 9.21 -1.79 1.04
C ILE A 364 7.92 -2.39 0.46
N SER A 365 7.23 -3.18 1.27
CA SER A 365 5.85 -3.58 0.99
C SER A 365 4.88 -2.50 1.45
N TYR A 366 4.04 -2.00 0.53
CA TYR A 366 2.86 -1.17 0.87
C TYR A 366 1.68 -2.06 1.34
N GLY A 367 1.93 -3.34 1.62
CA GLY A 367 0.92 -4.36 1.88
C GLY A 367 0.49 -5.14 0.62
N PRO A 368 -0.29 -6.22 0.79
CA PRO A 368 -0.72 -7.11 -0.30
C PRO A 368 -1.86 -6.48 -1.14
N LYS A 369 -1.53 -5.41 -1.87
CA LYS A 369 -2.49 -4.63 -2.67
C LYS A 369 -2.63 -5.16 -4.10
N SER A 370 -3.85 -5.14 -4.63
CA SER A 370 -4.12 -5.43 -6.05
C SER A 370 -3.62 -4.29 -6.95
N ASN A 371 -3.49 -4.51 -8.26
CA ASN A 371 -3.18 -3.40 -9.18
C ASN A 371 -4.32 -2.38 -9.26
N ALA A 372 -5.57 -2.72 -8.90
CA ALA A 372 -6.66 -1.75 -8.83
C ALA A 372 -6.45 -0.81 -7.64
N ASP A 373 -6.04 -1.33 -6.48
CA ASP A 373 -5.73 -0.50 -5.30
C ASP A 373 -4.48 0.35 -5.53
N LEU A 374 -3.44 -0.22 -6.16
CA LEU A 374 -2.20 0.51 -6.48
C LEU A 374 -2.46 1.64 -7.48
N LEU A 375 -3.26 1.41 -8.52
CA LEU A 375 -3.60 2.42 -9.52
C LEU A 375 -4.54 3.50 -8.95
N LEU A 376 -5.49 3.11 -8.09
CA LEU A 376 -6.43 4.03 -7.44
C LEU A 376 -5.78 4.95 -6.39
N LEU A 377 -4.80 4.46 -5.61
CA LEU A 377 -4.22 5.22 -4.50
C LEU A 377 -2.81 5.78 -4.77
N TYR A 378 -2.01 5.11 -5.61
CA TYR A 378 -0.60 5.45 -5.87
C TYR A 378 -0.30 5.72 -7.36
N GLY A 379 -1.27 5.53 -8.25
CA GLY A 379 -1.17 5.88 -9.67
C GLY A 379 -0.29 4.99 -10.53
N PHE A 380 0.06 3.77 -10.08
CA PHE A 380 0.83 2.81 -10.88
C PHE A 380 0.22 1.41 -10.88
N ALA A 381 0.49 0.62 -11.93
CA ALA A 381 0.11 -0.78 -12.03
C ALA A 381 1.33 -1.65 -12.38
N LEU A 382 1.56 -2.71 -11.61
CA LEU A 382 2.75 -3.56 -11.75
C LEU A 382 2.52 -4.73 -12.73
N GLU A 383 3.45 -4.94 -13.65
CA GLU A 383 3.40 -6.06 -14.62
C GLU A 383 3.57 -7.45 -13.96
N ARG A 384 4.03 -7.51 -12.70
CA ARG A 384 4.21 -8.74 -11.92
C ARG A 384 3.77 -8.55 -10.46
N ASN A 385 2.46 -8.45 -10.23
CA ASN A 385 1.89 -8.41 -8.88
C ASN A 385 1.29 -9.78 -8.48
N PRO A 386 1.83 -10.48 -7.46
CA PRO A 386 1.29 -11.76 -6.96
C PRO A 386 -0.01 -11.61 -6.16
N PHE A 387 -0.35 -10.39 -5.71
CA PHE A 387 -1.58 -10.04 -5.00
C PHE A 387 -2.65 -9.46 -5.92
N ASN A 388 -2.45 -9.47 -7.24
CA ASN A 388 -3.43 -8.92 -8.17
C ASN A 388 -4.73 -9.74 -8.17
N SER A 389 -5.85 -9.02 -8.19
CA SER A 389 -7.21 -9.55 -8.31
C SER A 389 -8.02 -8.69 -9.28
N VAL A 390 -9.14 -9.24 -9.75
CA VAL A 390 -10.18 -8.51 -10.48
C VAL A 390 -11.50 -8.85 -9.80
N ASP A 391 -12.25 -7.84 -9.39
CA ASP A 391 -13.58 -8.03 -8.78
C ASP A 391 -14.57 -8.47 -9.88
N VAL A 392 -15.22 -9.62 -9.68
CA VAL A 392 -16.17 -10.23 -10.63
C VAL A 392 -17.54 -10.28 -9.99
N THR A 393 -18.51 -9.61 -10.62
CA THR A 393 -19.91 -9.58 -10.17
C THR A 393 -20.61 -10.92 -10.36
N VAL A 394 -21.29 -11.39 -9.32
CA VAL A 394 -22.16 -12.56 -9.35
C VAL A 394 -23.53 -12.19 -8.78
N SER A 395 -24.59 -12.36 -9.56
CA SER A 395 -25.98 -12.14 -9.13
C SER A 395 -26.77 -13.44 -9.01
N ILE A 396 -27.83 -13.42 -8.20
CA ILE A 396 -28.87 -14.45 -8.29
C ILE A 396 -29.53 -14.37 -9.67
N ALA A 397 -29.68 -15.51 -10.35
CA ALA A 397 -30.35 -15.54 -11.63
C ALA A 397 -31.86 -15.37 -11.43
N THR A 398 -32.38 -14.18 -11.73
CA THR A 398 -33.80 -13.81 -11.53
C THR A 398 -34.74 -14.40 -12.58
N THR A 399 -34.30 -15.44 -13.29
CA THR A 399 -35.06 -16.13 -14.33
C THR A 399 -36.24 -16.89 -13.73
N LEU A 400 -37.39 -16.87 -14.41
CA LEU A 400 -38.68 -17.41 -13.94
C LEU A 400 -38.72 -18.92 -13.64
N ASN A 401 -37.61 -19.65 -13.82
CA ASN A 401 -37.52 -21.10 -13.64
C ASN A 401 -36.87 -21.54 -12.31
N ASP A 402 -36.24 -20.64 -11.54
CA ASP A 402 -35.69 -21.03 -10.23
C ASP A 402 -36.80 -21.16 -9.18
N LEU A 403 -37.23 -22.42 -8.96
CA LEU A 403 -38.26 -22.79 -7.99
C LEU A 403 -37.90 -22.42 -6.53
N LEU A 404 -36.63 -22.14 -6.23
CA LEU A 404 -36.15 -21.75 -4.90
C LEU A 404 -35.84 -20.24 -4.79
N LEU A 405 -36.11 -19.44 -5.82
CA LEU A 405 -35.75 -18.00 -5.87
C LEU A 405 -36.25 -17.20 -4.65
N VAL A 406 -37.45 -17.50 -4.15
CA VAL A 406 -38.03 -16.83 -2.97
C VAL A 406 -37.27 -17.22 -1.71
N GLU A 407 -37.06 -18.51 -1.46
CA GLU A 407 -36.32 -19.00 -0.30
C GLU A 407 -34.87 -18.50 -0.30
N LYS A 408 -34.19 -18.50 -1.45
CA LYS A 408 -32.83 -17.96 -1.60
C LYS A 408 -32.77 -16.47 -1.24
N ARG A 409 -33.73 -15.67 -1.72
CA ARG A 409 -33.85 -14.23 -1.40
C ARG A 409 -34.12 -13.98 0.09
N GLU A 410 -35.03 -14.72 0.70
CA GLU A 410 -35.31 -14.60 2.14
C GLU A 410 -34.11 -15.05 3.00
N TYR A 411 -33.41 -16.10 2.59
CA TYR A 411 -32.20 -16.57 3.25
C TYR A 411 -31.07 -15.54 3.17
N LEU A 412 -30.76 -15.00 1.99
CA LEU A 412 -29.78 -13.92 1.80
C LEU A 412 -30.08 -12.71 2.69
N LYS A 413 -31.33 -12.25 2.68
CA LYS A 413 -31.80 -11.15 3.54
C LYS A 413 -31.64 -11.47 5.04
N LYS A 414 -31.87 -12.71 5.46
CA LYS A 414 -31.70 -13.17 6.84
C LYS A 414 -30.23 -13.22 7.27
N VAL A 415 -29.30 -13.51 6.36
CA VAL A 415 -27.84 -13.51 6.63
C VAL A 415 -27.16 -12.16 6.33
N GLY A 416 -27.92 -11.13 5.99
CA GLY A 416 -27.39 -9.78 5.75
C GLY A 416 -26.57 -9.66 4.46
N ARG A 417 -26.90 -10.43 3.42
CA ARG A 417 -26.24 -10.39 2.10
C ARG A 417 -27.21 -9.94 1.01
N GLU A 418 -26.69 -9.24 0.01
CA GLU A 418 -27.45 -8.79 -1.15
C GLU A 418 -27.56 -9.89 -2.24
N GLN A 419 -28.34 -9.59 -3.28
CA GLN A 419 -28.62 -10.47 -4.42
C GLN A 419 -27.57 -10.39 -5.54
N THR A 420 -26.64 -9.44 -5.43
CA THR A 420 -25.55 -9.19 -6.38
C THR A 420 -24.32 -8.85 -5.55
N VAL A 421 -23.25 -9.63 -5.71
CA VAL A 421 -22.04 -9.52 -4.88
C VAL A 421 -20.81 -9.58 -5.78
N ASP A 422 -19.85 -8.69 -5.55
CA ASP A 422 -18.57 -8.66 -6.25
C ASP A 422 -17.53 -9.48 -5.48
N PHE A 423 -16.90 -10.47 -6.14
CA PHE A 423 -15.88 -11.33 -5.54
C PHE A 423 -14.52 -11.15 -6.22
N PRO A 424 -13.41 -10.97 -5.46
CA PRO A 424 -12.08 -10.83 -6.04
C PRO A 424 -11.59 -12.16 -6.61
N CYS A 425 -11.57 -12.29 -7.94
CA CYS A 425 -10.91 -13.38 -8.64
C CYS A 425 -9.40 -13.11 -8.70
N TYR A 426 -8.58 -14.11 -8.32
CA TYR A 426 -7.13 -14.07 -8.41
C TYR A 426 -6.65 -14.98 -9.54
N ALA A 427 -5.36 -14.92 -9.87
CA ALA A 427 -4.75 -15.97 -10.70
C ALA A 427 -4.89 -17.33 -9.99
N ASP A 428 -5.61 -18.25 -10.65
CA ASP A 428 -5.84 -19.65 -10.28
C ASP A 428 -6.51 -19.86 -8.90
N ARG A 429 -7.10 -18.82 -8.30
CA ARG A 429 -7.78 -18.86 -6.99
C ARG A 429 -8.99 -17.90 -6.94
N TYR A 430 -9.97 -18.25 -6.11
CA TYR A 430 -11.17 -17.47 -5.83
C TYR A 430 -11.57 -17.70 -4.35
N PRO A 431 -12.25 -16.73 -3.70
CA PRO A 431 -12.63 -16.83 -2.29
C PRO A 431 -13.61 -17.99 -2.01
N THR A 432 -13.57 -18.54 -0.80
CA THR A 432 -14.49 -19.61 -0.36
C THR A 432 -15.92 -19.09 -0.27
N GLU A 433 -16.05 -17.82 0.08
CA GLU A 433 -17.27 -17.03 0.14
C GLU A 433 -17.99 -16.98 -1.22
N MET A 434 -17.24 -16.98 -2.33
CA MET A 434 -17.80 -17.08 -3.69
C MET A 434 -18.36 -18.47 -3.97
N LEU A 435 -17.68 -19.53 -3.48
CA LEU A 435 -18.20 -20.90 -3.57
C LEU A 435 -19.45 -21.08 -2.71
N GLU A 436 -19.46 -20.57 -1.46
CA GLU A 436 -20.62 -20.63 -0.57
C GLU A 436 -21.84 -19.95 -1.19
N TYR A 437 -21.65 -18.74 -1.71
CA TYR A 437 -22.69 -17.98 -2.41
C TYR A 437 -23.18 -18.71 -3.66
N LEU A 438 -22.28 -19.16 -4.54
CA LEU A 438 -22.67 -19.88 -5.77
C LEU A 438 -23.30 -21.24 -5.50
N ARG A 439 -22.89 -21.96 -4.45
CA ARG A 439 -23.51 -23.24 -4.03
C ARG A 439 -24.96 -23.04 -3.63
N LEU A 440 -25.27 -21.94 -2.92
CA LEU A 440 -26.63 -21.50 -2.62
C LEU A 440 -27.39 -21.08 -3.89
N MET A 441 -26.77 -20.32 -4.81
CA MET A 441 -27.43 -19.89 -6.05
C MET A 441 -27.79 -21.07 -6.95
N GLN A 442 -26.85 -22.00 -7.16
CA GLN A 442 -27.01 -23.19 -8.00
C GLN A 442 -27.64 -24.39 -7.26
N MET A 443 -28.29 -24.15 -6.12
CA MET A 443 -29.00 -25.19 -5.37
C MET A 443 -30.35 -25.49 -6.01
N THR A 444 -30.63 -26.77 -6.28
CA THR A 444 -31.91 -27.24 -6.85
C THR A 444 -32.85 -27.79 -5.79
N PRO A 445 -34.17 -27.94 -6.08
CA PRO A 445 -35.10 -28.67 -5.21
C PRO A 445 -34.64 -30.09 -4.86
N GLU A 446 -33.95 -30.79 -5.78
CA GLU A 446 -33.40 -32.13 -5.51
C GLU A 446 -32.30 -32.09 -4.44
N ASP A 447 -31.39 -31.12 -4.50
CA ASP A 447 -30.31 -30.95 -3.51
C ASP A 447 -30.83 -30.76 -2.08
N THR A 448 -31.97 -30.04 -1.94
CA THR A 448 -32.62 -29.75 -0.64
C THR A 448 -32.95 -31.02 0.15
N ARG A 449 -33.26 -32.13 -0.54
CA ARG A 449 -33.78 -33.37 0.06
C ARG A 449 -34.93 -33.10 1.07
N GLY A 450 -35.76 -32.09 0.80
CA GLY A 450 -36.88 -31.68 1.65
C GLY A 450 -36.50 -30.91 2.92
N LYS A 451 -35.28 -30.39 3.02
CA LYS A 451 -34.80 -29.57 4.15
C LYS A 451 -34.73 -28.08 3.76
N PRO A 452 -34.99 -27.14 4.69
CA PRO A 452 -34.84 -25.71 4.41
C PRO A 452 -33.37 -25.35 4.18
N LEU A 453 -33.12 -24.30 3.39
CA LEU A 453 -31.77 -23.82 3.03
C LEU A 453 -30.84 -23.62 4.25
N ALA A 454 -31.40 -23.12 5.36
CA ALA A 454 -30.67 -22.90 6.62
C ALA A 454 -30.18 -24.18 7.34
N ALA A 455 -30.45 -25.38 6.80
CA ALA A 455 -29.94 -26.66 7.30
C ALA A 455 -28.68 -27.15 6.56
N PHE A 456 -28.12 -26.36 5.64
CA PHE A 456 -26.98 -26.73 4.79
C PHE A 456 -25.68 -26.03 5.20
N ASP A 457 -24.58 -26.79 5.16
CA ASP A 457 -23.22 -26.30 5.37
C ASP A 457 -22.59 -25.99 4.00
N TYR A 458 -22.76 -24.73 3.56
CA TYR A 458 -22.29 -24.24 2.26
C TYR A 458 -20.76 -24.22 2.11
N THR A 459 -20.00 -24.37 3.20
CA THR A 459 -18.52 -24.52 3.14
C THR A 459 -18.12 -25.82 2.42
N ARG A 460 -19.02 -26.82 2.39
CA ARG A 460 -18.82 -28.14 1.78
C ARG A 460 -19.50 -28.25 0.42
N THR A 461 -19.06 -29.26 -0.34
CA THR A 461 -19.68 -29.67 -1.61
C THR A 461 -21.10 -30.21 -1.36
N ILE A 462 -22.14 -29.65 -1.98
CA ILE A 462 -23.54 -30.10 -1.80
C ILE A 462 -23.82 -31.38 -2.60
N SER A 463 -23.52 -31.35 -3.89
CA SER A 463 -23.64 -32.45 -4.85
C SER A 463 -22.65 -32.24 -6.00
N ALA A 464 -22.37 -33.29 -6.79
CA ALA A 464 -21.44 -33.20 -7.91
C ALA A 464 -21.96 -32.28 -9.05
N ALA A 465 -23.28 -32.33 -9.31
CA ALA A 465 -23.95 -31.46 -10.27
C ALA A 465 -23.96 -29.98 -9.81
N ASN A 466 -24.26 -29.70 -8.53
CA ASN A 466 -24.15 -28.36 -7.96
C ASN A 466 -22.72 -27.81 -8.06
N GLU A 467 -21.70 -28.60 -7.69
CA GLU A 467 -20.29 -28.24 -7.87
C GLU A 467 -19.89 -27.98 -9.34
N GLN A 468 -20.48 -28.69 -10.30
CA GLN A 468 -20.29 -28.43 -11.72
C GLN A 468 -20.96 -27.12 -12.17
N ALA A 469 -22.20 -26.87 -11.76
CA ALA A 469 -22.93 -25.64 -12.04
C ALA A 469 -22.24 -24.41 -11.42
N VAL A 470 -21.68 -24.53 -10.22
CA VAL A 470 -20.85 -23.51 -9.56
C VAL A 470 -19.62 -23.17 -10.43
N LEU A 471 -18.83 -24.16 -10.85
CA LEU A 471 -17.65 -23.92 -11.69
C LEU A 471 -18.02 -23.34 -13.06
N ALA A 472 -19.14 -23.78 -13.66
CA ALA A 472 -19.67 -23.21 -14.89
C ALA A 472 -20.09 -21.74 -14.71
N SER A 473 -20.70 -21.39 -13.57
CA SER A 473 -21.09 -20.02 -13.22
C SER A 473 -19.89 -19.09 -13.08
N ILE A 474 -18.78 -19.55 -12.46
CA ILE A 474 -17.55 -18.75 -12.38
C ILE A 474 -16.96 -18.55 -13.79
N ILE A 475 -16.93 -19.60 -14.63
CA ILE A 475 -16.48 -19.48 -16.02
C ILE A 475 -17.34 -18.48 -16.82
N GLU A 476 -18.67 -18.50 -16.65
CA GLU A 476 -19.57 -17.54 -17.29
C GLU A 476 -19.34 -16.12 -16.78
N ALA A 477 -19.34 -15.88 -15.47
CA ALA A 477 -19.13 -14.56 -14.88
C ALA A 477 -17.77 -13.95 -15.29
N VAL A 478 -16.69 -14.74 -15.30
CA VAL A 478 -15.36 -14.31 -15.74
C VAL A 478 -15.33 -14.04 -17.26
N ARG A 479 -16.07 -14.79 -18.08
CA ARG A 479 -16.23 -14.51 -19.52
C ARG A 479 -17.07 -13.26 -19.78
N ASN A 480 -18.12 -13.02 -18.99
CA ASN A 480 -18.92 -11.81 -19.05
C ASN A 480 -18.05 -10.59 -18.70
N GLN A 481 -17.28 -10.65 -17.61
CA GLN A 481 -16.30 -9.61 -17.25
C GLN A 481 -15.25 -9.39 -18.35
N LEU A 482 -14.75 -10.45 -18.99
CA LEU A 482 -13.84 -10.33 -20.14
C LEU A 482 -14.49 -9.64 -21.36
N SER A 483 -15.81 -9.78 -21.55
CA SER A 483 -16.53 -9.17 -22.67
C SER A 483 -16.79 -7.66 -22.52
N LEU A 484 -16.63 -7.11 -21.30
CA LEU A 484 -16.79 -5.67 -21.04
C LEU A 484 -15.61 -4.82 -21.54
N TYR A 485 -14.46 -5.43 -21.85
CA TYR A 485 -13.29 -4.71 -22.33
C TYR A 485 -13.29 -4.56 -23.86
N PRO A 486 -13.07 -3.35 -24.41
CA PRO A 486 -13.12 -3.13 -25.87
C PRO A 486 -11.93 -3.70 -26.66
N THR A 487 -10.86 -4.13 -25.97
CA THR A 487 -9.66 -4.74 -26.60
C THR A 487 -9.31 -6.09 -25.96
N THR A 488 -8.64 -6.97 -26.72
CA THR A 488 -8.13 -8.24 -26.19
C THR A 488 -6.80 -8.07 -25.43
N GLU A 489 -6.37 -9.10 -24.70
CA GLU A 489 -5.02 -9.10 -24.06
C GLU A 489 -3.90 -9.08 -25.10
N GLU A 490 -4.09 -9.76 -26.24
CA GLU A 490 -3.13 -9.82 -27.34
C GLU A 490 -2.94 -8.46 -28.02
N GLN A 491 -4.03 -7.70 -28.19
CA GLN A 491 -3.99 -6.34 -28.73
C GLN A 491 -3.22 -5.40 -27.80
N ASP A 492 -3.52 -5.42 -26.50
CA ASP A 492 -2.79 -4.61 -25.52
C ASP A 492 -1.33 -5.07 -25.34
N ALA A 493 -1.05 -6.37 -25.47
CA ALA A 493 0.31 -6.92 -25.44
C ALA A 493 1.13 -6.45 -26.64
N ALA A 494 0.56 -6.44 -27.85
CA ALA A 494 1.19 -5.88 -29.04
C ALA A 494 1.42 -4.37 -28.89
N LEU A 495 0.44 -3.64 -28.34
CA LEU A 495 0.53 -2.20 -28.10
C LEU A 495 1.63 -1.83 -27.09
N ILE A 496 1.89 -2.67 -26.09
CA ILE A 496 3.00 -2.49 -25.14
C ILE A 496 4.36 -2.91 -25.75
N GLN A 497 4.37 -3.84 -26.70
CA GLN A 497 5.59 -4.27 -27.40
C GLN A 497 6.08 -3.24 -28.42
N ASP A 498 5.17 -2.54 -29.11
CA ASP A 498 5.53 -1.38 -29.93
C ASP A 498 5.86 -0.17 -29.06
N LYS A 499 7.14 -0.08 -28.67
CA LYS A 499 7.68 1.04 -27.89
C LYS A 499 7.45 2.40 -28.55
N SER A 500 7.33 2.48 -29.87
CA SER A 500 7.15 3.76 -30.56
C SER A 500 5.73 4.29 -30.39
N LEU A 501 4.72 3.44 -30.59
CA LEU A 501 3.32 3.78 -30.32
C LEU A 501 3.06 3.93 -28.82
N PHE A 502 3.65 3.07 -27.98
CA PHE A 502 3.43 3.12 -26.54
C PHE A 502 3.96 4.40 -25.89
N GLN A 503 5.04 4.99 -26.44
CA GLN A 503 5.60 6.27 -25.98
C GLN A 503 4.77 7.50 -26.40
N CYS A 504 3.84 7.37 -27.36
CA CYS A 504 2.92 8.46 -27.71
C CYS A 504 1.82 8.69 -26.66
N PHE A 505 1.50 7.69 -25.84
CA PHE A 505 0.53 7.81 -24.75
C PHE A 505 1.09 8.59 -23.55
N ASN A 506 0.22 9.32 -22.85
CA ASN A 506 0.60 9.93 -21.57
C ASN A 506 0.83 8.85 -20.48
N TYR A 507 1.35 9.22 -19.32
CA TYR A 507 1.67 8.25 -18.25
C TYR A 507 0.43 7.47 -17.77
N ASN A 508 -0.70 8.15 -17.56
CA ASN A 508 -1.97 7.57 -17.11
C ASN A 508 -2.47 6.51 -18.10
N GLN A 509 -2.48 6.84 -19.38
CA GLN A 509 -2.84 5.96 -20.50
C GLN A 509 -1.90 4.73 -20.58
N ARG A 510 -0.59 4.91 -20.38
CA ARG A 510 0.36 3.79 -20.28
C ARG A 510 0.04 2.88 -19.08
N MET A 511 -0.31 3.45 -17.92
CA MET A 511 -0.74 2.65 -16.77
C MET A 511 -2.07 1.94 -17.00
N ALA A 512 -3.04 2.59 -17.66
CA ALA A 512 -4.34 2.03 -17.98
C ALA A 512 -4.26 0.81 -18.89
N VAL A 513 -3.47 0.89 -19.97
CA VAL A 513 -3.23 -0.25 -20.88
C VAL A 513 -2.52 -1.38 -20.16
N ARG A 514 -1.53 -1.11 -19.30
CA ARG A 514 -0.87 -2.14 -18.47
C ARG A 514 -1.83 -2.78 -17.47
N HIS A 515 -2.69 -1.99 -16.82
CA HIS A 515 -3.66 -2.47 -15.85
C HIS A 515 -4.69 -3.39 -16.50
N ARG A 516 -5.47 -2.88 -17.47
CA ARG A 516 -6.54 -3.64 -18.15
C ARG A 516 -6.02 -4.91 -18.84
N ARG A 517 -4.78 -4.88 -19.35
CA ARG A 517 -4.12 -6.07 -19.90
C ARG A 517 -3.87 -7.11 -18.82
N ASN A 518 -3.33 -6.71 -17.66
CA ASN A 518 -3.07 -7.64 -16.56
C ASN A 518 -4.37 -8.16 -15.91
N GLU A 519 -5.45 -7.39 -15.91
CA GLU A 519 -6.80 -7.90 -15.59
C GLU A 519 -7.24 -8.99 -16.58
N LYS A 520 -7.28 -8.69 -17.89
CA LYS A 520 -7.65 -9.68 -18.93
C LYS A 520 -6.78 -10.93 -18.91
N ARG A 521 -5.48 -10.78 -18.64
CA ARG A 521 -4.52 -11.88 -18.49
C ARG A 521 -4.80 -12.77 -17.28
N LEU A 522 -5.23 -12.17 -16.16
CA LEU A 522 -5.66 -12.90 -14.96
C LEU A 522 -6.96 -13.65 -15.22
N LEU A 523 -7.98 -12.97 -15.76
CA LEU A 523 -9.28 -13.56 -16.07
C LEU A 523 -9.14 -14.74 -17.06
N LYS A 524 -8.35 -14.59 -18.14
CA LYS A 524 -8.07 -15.68 -19.09
C LYS A 524 -7.40 -16.90 -18.45
N ARG A 525 -6.45 -16.70 -17.52
CA ARG A 525 -5.83 -17.80 -16.77
C ARG A 525 -6.84 -18.52 -15.89
N THR A 526 -7.67 -17.76 -15.18
CA THR A 526 -8.72 -18.27 -14.31
C THR A 526 -9.73 -19.13 -15.08
N VAL A 527 -10.17 -18.70 -16.28
CA VAL A 527 -10.99 -19.53 -17.18
C VAL A 527 -10.26 -20.82 -17.58
N ALA A 528 -9.00 -20.74 -18.02
CA ALA A 528 -8.25 -21.92 -18.45
C ALA A 528 -8.01 -22.93 -17.31
N ALA A 529 -7.79 -22.46 -16.08
CA ALA A 529 -7.67 -23.29 -14.88
C ALA A 529 -9.00 -23.96 -14.52
N LEU A 530 -10.10 -23.21 -14.50
CA LEU A 530 -11.45 -23.71 -14.23
C LEU A 530 -11.92 -24.72 -15.29
N GLU A 531 -11.68 -24.45 -16.58
CA GLU A 531 -11.99 -25.40 -17.65
C GLU A 531 -11.19 -26.71 -17.52
N LYS A 532 -9.93 -26.64 -17.08
CA LYS A 532 -9.10 -27.83 -16.82
C LYS A 532 -9.63 -28.60 -15.59
N GLN A 533 -10.01 -27.90 -14.52
CA GLN A 533 -10.65 -28.49 -13.34
C GLN A 533 -11.98 -29.18 -13.69
N LEU A 534 -12.79 -28.56 -14.55
CA LEU A 534 -14.05 -29.10 -15.06
C LEU A 534 -13.83 -30.37 -15.90
N LYS A 535 -12.91 -30.32 -16.88
CA LYS A 535 -12.54 -31.48 -17.72
C LYS A 535 -12.00 -32.65 -16.88
N ASN A 536 -11.23 -32.36 -15.83
CA ASN A 536 -10.69 -33.37 -14.91
C ASN A 536 -11.73 -33.98 -13.95
N ARG A 537 -12.90 -33.35 -13.76
CA ARG A 537 -13.98 -33.84 -12.86
C ARG A 537 -15.00 -34.76 -13.54
N GLY A 538 -14.88 -34.99 -14.85
CA GLY A 538 -15.67 -35.91 -15.71
C GLY A 538 -16.89 -36.60 -15.10
N LEU A 539 -18.08 -36.07 -15.39
CA LEU A 539 -19.38 -36.59 -14.93
C LEU A 539 -20.18 -37.26 -16.06
N ASP A 540 -21.16 -38.08 -15.66
CA ASP A 540 -22.04 -38.84 -16.54
C ASP A 540 -23.09 -37.95 -17.24
N VAL A 541 -23.68 -38.47 -18.32
CA VAL A 541 -24.70 -37.79 -19.14
C VAL A 541 -25.88 -37.30 -18.27
N ASN A 542 -26.31 -38.11 -17.29
CA ASN A 542 -27.41 -37.75 -16.40
C ASN A 542 -27.10 -36.52 -15.51
N ASP A 543 -25.85 -36.34 -15.08
CA ASP A 543 -25.45 -35.18 -14.28
C ASP A 543 -25.13 -33.94 -15.15
N LEU A 544 -24.76 -34.16 -16.42
CA LEU A 544 -24.73 -33.10 -17.44
C LEU A 544 -26.14 -32.56 -17.74
N GLU A 545 -27.17 -33.41 -17.77
CA GLU A 545 -28.56 -32.95 -17.90
C GLU A 545 -29.06 -32.20 -16.65
N ARG A 546 -28.66 -32.60 -15.44
CA ARG A 546 -28.89 -31.79 -14.22
C ARG A 546 -28.24 -30.42 -14.30
N ALA A 547 -26.98 -30.35 -14.72
CA ALA A 547 -26.29 -29.07 -14.98
C ALA A 547 -26.93 -28.29 -16.16
N GLY A 548 -27.65 -28.97 -17.06
CA GLY A 548 -28.48 -28.36 -18.10
C GLY A 548 -29.65 -27.51 -17.56
N GLY A 549 -30.01 -27.67 -16.28
CA GLY A 549 -30.94 -26.78 -15.58
C GLY A 549 -30.41 -25.38 -15.28
N ASN A 550 -29.16 -25.07 -15.66
CA ASN A 550 -28.50 -23.77 -15.47
C ASN A 550 -29.39 -22.55 -15.81
N THR A 551 -29.84 -21.83 -14.78
CA THR A 551 -30.19 -20.41 -14.91
C THR A 551 -28.89 -19.60 -14.95
N ALA A 552 -28.47 -19.26 -16.17
CA ALA A 552 -27.23 -18.56 -16.50
C ALA A 552 -27.04 -17.24 -15.72
N GLY A 553 -25.79 -16.92 -15.39
CA GLY A 553 -25.37 -15.78 -14.57
C GLY A 553 -25.41 -14.44 -15.31
N LYS A 554 -26.57 -14.09 -15.89
CA LYS A 554 -26.80 -12.82 -16.58
C LYS A 554 -27.43 -11.79 -15.65
N VAL A 555 -26.73 -10.68 -15.46
CA VAL A 555 -27.35 -9.40 -15.07
C VAL A 555 -28.32 -9.01 -16.19
N LEU A 556 -29.56 -8.67 -15.83
CA LEU A 556 -30.61 -8.31 -16.80
C LEU A 556 -30.57 -6.81 -17.13
N GLU A 557 -30.97 -6.45 -18.36
CA GLU A 557 -31.27 -5.06 -18.70
C GLU A 557 -32.36 -4.53 -17.76
N GLY A 558 -32.06 -3.46 -17.02
CA GLY A 558 -32.92 -2.90 -15.98
C GLY A 558 -32.39 -3.08 -14.55
N ASP A 559 -31.54 -4.09 -14.29
CA ASP A 559 -30.72 -4.19 -13.07
C ASP A 559 -29.41 -3.37 -13.23
N GLU A 560 -29.55 -2.15 -13.76
CA GLU A 560 -28.47 -1.17 -13.78
C GLU A 560 -28.07 -0.77 -12.36
N ARG A 561 -26.81 -0.33 -12.18
CA ARG A 561 -26.30 0.18 -10.90
C ARG A 561 -27.10 1.39 -10.42
N ARG A 562 -28.12 1.17 -9.60
CA ARG A 562 -28.86 2.24 -8.92
C ARG A 562 -27.96 2.91 -7.88
N PHE A 563 -27.39 4.05 -8.26
CA PHE A 563 -26.62 4.89 -7.36
C PHE A 563 -27.50 5.30 -6.15
N GLY A 564 -27.07 4.95 -4.92
CA GLY A 564 -27.72 5.32 -3.66
C GLY A 564 -28.09 4.17 -2.71
N ILE A 565 -28.09 2.90 -3.14
CA ILE A 565 -28.26 1.73 -2.26
C ILE A 565 -27.41 0.57 -2.80
N LYS A 566 -26.49 0.03 -1.99
CA LYS A 566 -25.48 -0.96 -2.43
C LYS A 566 -24.83 -1.72 -1.27
N GLN A 567 -24.54 -3.00 -1.46
CA GLN A 567 -23.36 -3.64 -0.86
C GLN A 567 -22.09 -3.01 -1.46
N ARG A 568 -21.07 -2.83 -0.61
CA ARG A 568 -19.75 -2.32 -1.02
C ARG A 568 -19.10 -3.31 -1.99
N THR A 569 -18.39 -2.80 -3.00
CA THR A 569 -17.49 -3.63 -3.81
C THR A 569 -16.36 -4.20 -2.92
N ALA A 570 -15.77 -5.35 -3.28
CA ALA A 570 -14.65 -5.91 -2.51
C ALA A 570 -13.44 -4.97 -2.49
N LEU A 571 -13.28 -4.10 -3.49
CA LEU A 571 -12.37 -2.95 -3.44
C LEU A 571 -12.77 -1.91 -2.37
N GLU A 572 -14.03 -1.45 -2.33
CA GLU A 572 -14.50 -0.48 -1.32
C GLU A 572 -14.40 -1.02 0.12
N GLU A 573 -14.77 -2.28 0.39
CA GLU A 573 -14.63 -2.91 1.73
C GLU A 573 -13.17 -2.95 2.18
N ARG A 574 -12.24 -3.36 1.29
CA ARG A 574 -10.81 -3.44 1.61
C ARG A 574 -10.19 -2.07 1.86
N LEU A 575 -10.65 -1.03 1.17
CA LEU A 575 -10.16 0.33 1.35
C LEU A 575 -10.69 0.97 2.64
N GLU A 576 -11.97 0.81 2.96
CA GLU A 576 -12.55 1.20 4.27
C GLU A 576 -11.81 0.53 5.44
N ALA A 577 -11.47 -0.76 5.30
CA ALA A 577 -10.69 -1.50 6.29
C ALA A 577 -9.25 -0.97 6.52
N MET A 578 -8.73 -0.09 5.64
CA MET A 578 -7.47 0.64 5.87
C MET A 578 -7.67 1.93 6.71
N GLY A 579 -8.91 2.25 7.08
CA GLY A 579 -9.32 3.51 7.70
C GLY A 579 -9.52 4.65 6.72
N LEU A 580 -9.39 4.39 5.41
CA LEU A 580 -9.64 5.39 4.35
C LEU A 580 -11.11 5.83 4.46
N PRO A 581 -11.44 7.12 4.27
CA PRO A 581 -12.81 7.60 4.38
C PRO A 581 -13.66 7.06 3.23
N ILE A 582 -14.28 5.90 3.43
CA ILE A 582 -15.15 5.20 2.48
C ILE A 582 -16.40 4.74 3.22
N ASP A 583 -17.53 5.32 2.86
CA ASP A 583 -18.85 4.86 3.29
C ASP A 583 -19.92 5.38 2.31
N LEU A 584 -21.01 4.64 2.17
CA LEU A 584 -22.05 4.80 1.14
C LEU A 584 -23.36 5.32 1.75
N LYS A 585 -23.80 6.50 1.27
CA LYS A 585 -25.19 6.99 1.37
C LYS A 585 -25.52 7.83 0.15
#